data_AF-A0A175YKY4-F1
#
_entry.id   AF-A0A175YKY4-F1
#
_cell.length_a   1.000
_cell.length_b   1.000
_cell.length_c   1.000
_cell.angle_alpha   90.00
_cell.angle_beta   90.00
_cell.angle_gamma   90.00
#
_symmetry.space_group_name_H-M   'P 1'
#
loop_
_entity.id
_entity.type
_entity.pdbx_description
1 polymer ?
#
loop_
_entity_poly.entity_id
_entity_poly.type
_entity_poly.pdbx_seq_one_letter_code
_entity_poly.pdbx_strand_id
1 'polypeptide(L)'
;MVIGTIFGQRRGHVWFCVQHDRLTTKPSLLLELSIPTHQLVKEMHCGLVRVALECCDVSGFGSCHLHAVPVWTMFCNGKKIGYAVRRKASQEIRVILKTMQSMTVGAGVIPSGFGSKSGSGGCEELMYMRANYEFVVGGPDSESFHLINPDDCPGQELSIFLMRSR
;
A
#
# COMPACT_ATOMS: atom_id res chain seq x y z
N MET A 1 -11.33 -5.47 -10.31
CA MET A 1 -10.56 -4.21 -10.17
C MET A 1 -10.83 -3.60 -8.81
N VAL A 2 -9.80 -3.07 -8.16
CA VAL A 2 -9.87 -2.38 -6.86
C VAL A 2 -9.10 -1.07 -6.93
N ILE A 3 -9.32 -0.17 -5.98
CA ILE A 3 -8.59 1.09 -5.88
C ILE A 3 -7.49 0.93 -4.85
N GLY A 4 -6.24 1.06 -5.28
CA GLY A 4 -5.07 1.00 -4.41
C GLY A 4 -4.48 2.39 -4.21
N THR A 5 -4.15 2.71 -2.97
CA THR A 5 -3.45 3.94 -2.61
C THR A 5 -2.18 3.58 -1.87
N ILE A 6 -1.04 3.97 -2.42
CA ILE A 6 0.25 3.97 -1.75
C ILE A 6 0.50 5.38 -1.22
N PHE A 7 0.83 5.53 0.05
CA PHE A 7 1.15 6.84 0.61
C PHE A 7 2.21 6.73 1.71
N GLY A 8 2.95 7.80 1.94
CA GLY A 8 4.00 7.82 2.95
C GLY A 8 4.67 9.19 3.03
N GLN A 9 5.19 9.50 4.22
CA GLN A 9 6.07 10.65 4.39
C GLN A 9 7.43 10.36 3.75
N ARG A 10 8.16 11.40 3.36
CA ARG A 10 9.43 11.29 2.63
C ARG A 10 10.49 10.46 3.36
N ARG A 11 10.63 10.64 4.67
CA ARG A 11 11.52 9.86 5.56
C ARG A 11 10.76 8.81 6.38
N GLY A 12 9.48 8.59 6.10
CA GLY A 12 8.63 7.63 6.79
C GLY A 12 8.51 6.28 6.07
N HIS A 13 7.67 5.44 6.67
CA HIS A 13 7.25 4.16 6.12
C HIS A 13 6.17 4.33 5.05
N VAL A 14 6.10 3.36 4.14
CA VAL A 14 5.07 3.30 3.11
C VAL A 14 3.84 2.60 3.65
N TRP A 15 2.67 3.12 3.30
CA TRP A 15 1.38 2.50 3.54
C TRP A 15 0.77 2.07 2.23
N PHE A 16 0.24 0.84 2.19
CA PHE A 16 -0.58 0.35 1.09
C PHE A 16 -2.02 0.13 1.56
N CYS A 17 -2.95 0.73 0.84
CA CYS A 17 -4.36 0.75 1.19
C CYS A 17 -5.20 0.28 0.00
N VAL A 18 -6.13 -0.64 0.22
CA VAL A 18 -7.08 -1.13 -0.80
C VAL A 18 -8.50 -0.70 -0.43
N GLN A 19 -9.21 -0.14 -1.40
CA GLN A 19 -10.59 0.30 -1.31
C GLN A 19 -11.41 -0.29 -2.47
N HIS A 20 -12.62 -0.75 -2.19
CA HIS A 20 -13.56 -1.17 -3.23
C HIS A 20 -14.36 0.02 -3.77
N ASP A 21 -14.69 0.97 -2.90
CA ASP A 21 -15.35 2.22 -3.24
C ASP A 21 -14.53 3.40 -2.70
N ARG A 22 -14.29 4.38 -3.58
CA ARG A 22 -13.47 5.57 -3.33
C ARG A 22 -14.05 6.49 -2.26
N LEU A 23 -15.37 6.43 -2.06
CA LEU A 23 -16.08 7.24 -1.06
C LEU A 23 -15.94 6.67 0.35
N THR A 24 -15.51 5.41 0.47
CA THR A 24 -15.35 4.76 1.77
C THR A 24 -14.04 5.19 2.41
N THR A 25 -14.09 5.65 3.66
CA THR A 25 -12.88 5.95 4.45
C THR A 25 -12.37 4.73 5.22
N LYS A 26 -13.06 3.58 5.10
CA LYS A 26 -12.70 2.32 5.71
C LYS A 26 -12.16 1.36 4.63
N PRO A 27 -10.84 1.19 4.52
CA PRO A 27 -10.25 0.30 3.54
C PRO A 27 -10.50 -1.17 3.88
N SER A 28 -10.54 -2.02 2.85
CA SER A 28 -10.63 -3.49 3.02
C SER A 28 -9.30 -4.06 3.51
N LEU A 29 -8.19 -3.47 3.09
CA LEU A 29 -6.83 -3.84 3.48
C LEU A 29 -6.01 -2.56 3.72
N LEU A 30 -5.27 -2.53 4.83
CA LEU A 30 -4.33 -1.47 5.14
C LEU A 30 -3.07 -2.08 5.74
N LEU A 31 -1.95 -1.87 5.06
CA LEU A 31 -0.66 -2.43 5.41
C LEU A 31 0.36 -1.31 5.59
N GLU A 32 1.05 -1.33 6.71
CA GLU A 32 2.24 -0.54 6.99
C GLU A 32 3.45 -1.36 6.56
N LEU A 33 4.18 -0.91 5.54
CA LEU A 33 5.33 -1.58 4.97
C LEU A 33 6.62 -1.03 5.60
N SER A 34 7.54 -1.91 5.98
CA SER A 34 8.83 -1.48 6.55
C SER A 34 9.72 -0.71 5.56
N ILE A 35 9.42 -0.77 4.25
CA ILE A 35 10.20 -0.09 3.22
C ILE A 35 10.04 1.43 3.37
N PRO A 36 11.14 2.20 3.45
CA PRO A 36 11.07 3.65 3.44
C PRO A 36 10.53 4.18 2.11
N THR A 37 9.75 5.28 2.15
CA THR A 37 9.14 5.87 0.95
C THR A 37 10.18 6.22 -0.12
N HIS A 38 11.31 6.81 0.26
CA HIS A 38 12.38 7.16 -0.67
C HIS A 38 12.98 5.92 -1.38
N GLN A 39 13.03 4.77 -0.71
CA GLN A 39 13.55 3.54 -1.28
C GLN A 39 12.54 2.97 -2.29
N LEU A 40 11.25 2.95 -1.96
CA LEU A 40 10.22 2.51 -2.88
C LEU A 40 10.16 3.38 -4.15
N VAL A 41 10.24 4.71 -3.99
CA VAL A 41 10.27 5.65 -5.13
C VAL A 41 11.47 5.38 -6.04
N LYS A 42 12.64 5.06 -5.46
CA LYS A 42 13.83 4.68 -6.23
C LYS A 42 13.60 3.40 -7.04
N GLU A 43 13.04 2.36 -6.42
CA GLU A 43 12.70 1.11 -7.12
C GLU A 43 11.68 1.34 -8.23
N MET A 44 10.68 2.20 -8.00
CA MET A 44 9.68 2.59 -9.01
C MET A 44 10.31 3.31 -10.21
N HIS A 45 11.36 4.10 -9.98
CA HIS A 45 12.11 4.75 -11.06
C HIS A 45 12.94 3.76 -11.90
N CYS A 46 13.30 2.60 -11.33
CA CYS A 46 13.94 1.51 -12.07
C CYS A 46 12.95 0.66 -12.89
N GLY A 47 11.65 0.93 -12.76
CA GLY A 47 10.61 0.49 -13.68
C GLY A 47 9.88 -0.80 -13.36
N LEU A 48 10.47 -1.71 -12.58
CA LEU A 48 9.80 -2.94 -12.14
C LEU A 48 9.89 -3.10 -10.62
N VAL A 49 8.73 -3.12 -9.97
CA VAL A 49 8.60 -3.27 -8.51
C VAL A 49 7.65 -4.41 -8.19
N ARG A 50 8.19 -5.47 -7.59
CA ARG A 50 7.42 -6.62 -7.09
C ARG A 50 7.58 -6.71 -5.59
N VAL A 51 6.52 -6.43 -4.86
CA VAL A 51 6.48 -6.57 -3.40
C VAL A 51 5.77 -7.89 -3.07
N ALA A 52 6.46 -8.83 -2.44
CA ALA A 52 5.85 -10.06 -1.95
C ALA A 52 5.74 -10.02 -0.43
N LEU A 53 4.54 -10.33 0.07
CA LEU A 53 4.19 -10.39 1.48
C LEU A 53 3.88 -11.84 1.81
N GLU A 54 4.78 -12.47 2.58
CA GLU A 54 4.70 -13.88 2.90
C GLU A 54 4.38 -14.09 4.39
N CYS A 55 3.41 -14.95 4.67
CA CYS A 55 3.11 -15.40 6.02
C CYS A 55 3.29 -16.92 6.10
N CYS A 56 4.09 -17.39 7.07
CA CYS A 56 4.27 -18.83 7.28
C CYS A 56 3.06 -19.43 8.00
N ASP A 57 2.62 -20.62 7.59
CA ASP A 57 1.47 -21.33 8.18
C ASP A 57 1.66 -21.69 9.67
N VAL A 58 2.90 -21.90 10.12
CA VAL A 58 3.27 -22.16 11.53
C VAL A 58 2.83 -21.08 12.53
N SER A 59 2.41 -19.92 12.05
CA SER A 59 1.88 -18.82 12.87
C SER A 59 0.44 -19.03 13.35
N GLY A 60 -0.21 -20.15 12.98
CA GLY A 60 -1.61 -20.42 13.32
C GLY A 60 -2.61 -19.62 12.50
N PHE A 61 -2.13 -18.88 11.48
CA PHE A 61 -2.94 -18.10 10.55
C PHE A 61 -3.30 -18.90 9.28
N GLY A 62 -3.10 -20.21 9.26
CA GLY A 62 -3.37 -21.10 8.12
C GLY A 62 -4.80 -21.08 7.58
N SER A 63 -5.77 -20.78 8.43
CA SER A 63 -7.19 -20.80 8.09
C SER A 63 -7.84 -19.42 7.95
N CYS A 64 -7.14 -18.34 8.29
CA CYS A 64 -7.72 -17.00 8.19
C CYS A 64 -7.63 -16.45 6.76
N HIS A 65 -8.51 -15.52 6.40
CA HIS A 65 -8.37 -14.78 5.14
C HIS A 65 -7.01 -14.07 5.09
N LEU A 66 -6.39 -13.96 3.91
CA LEU A 66 -5.11 -13.27 3.75
C LEU A 66 -5.20 -11.84 4.28
N HIS A 67 -6.27 -11.12 3.97
CA HIS A 67 -6.52 -9.77 4.51
C HIS A 67 -6.66 -9.71 6.05
N ALA A 68 -6.77 -10.83 6.76
CA ALA A 68 -6.82 -10.88 8.23
C ALA A 68 -5.45 -11.07 8.88
N VAL A 69 -4.45 -11.55 8.14
CA VAL A 69 -3.09 -11.82 8.64
C VAL A 69 -2.47 -10.53 9.23
N PRO A 70 -1.99 -10.56 10.48
CA PRO A 70 -1.54 -9.36 11.17
C PRO A 70 -0.14 -8.91 10.75
N VAL A 71 0.76 -9.85 10.44
CA VAL A 71 2.17 -9.57 10.14
C VAL A 71 2.63 -10.43 8.98
N TRP A 72 3.42 -9.83 8.10
CA TRP A 72 3.95 -10.45 6.90
C TRP A 72 5.46 -10.24 6.84
N THR A 73 6.19 -11.21 6.33
CA THR A 73 7.56 -11.02 5.86
C THR A 73 7.52 -10.35 4.49
N MET A 74 8.23 -9.23 4.33
CA MET A 74 8.20 -8.45 3.12
C MET A 74 9.47 -8.61 2.31
N PHE A 75 9.29 -8.94 1.04
CA PHE A 75 10.31 -8.98 0.01
C PHE A 75 10.01 -7.91 -1.04
N CYS A 76 11.04 -7.25 -1.56
CA CYS A 76 10.93 -6.39 -2.73
C CYS A 76 11.94 -6.87 -3.77
N ASN A 77 11.48 -7.12 -4.99
CA ASN A 77 12.32 -7.61 -6.09
C ASN A 77 13.17 -8.83 -5.68
N GLY A 78 12.59 -9.75 -4.92
CA GLY A 78 13.22 -10.98 -4.43
C GLY A 78 14.13 -10.83 -3.19
N LYS A 79 14.38 -9.60 -2.72
CA LYS A 79 15.20 -9.35 -1.52
C LYS A 79 14.31 -9.16 -0.30
N LYS A 80 14.61 -9.84 0.80
CA LYS A 80 13.94 -9.61 2.10
C LYS A 80 14.33 -8.23 2.63
N ILE A 81 13.35 -7.34 2.81
CA ILE A 81 13.58 -5.96 3.26
C ILE A 81 13.05 -5.71 4.68
N GLY A 82 12.09 -6.52 5.15
CA GLY A 82 11.59 -6.39 6.50
C GLY A 82 10.24 -7.06 6.67
N TYR A 83 9.30 -6.34 7.29
CA TYR A 83 7.96 -6.82 7.56
C TYR A 83 6.89 -5.86 7.02
N ALA A 84 5.69 -6.37 6.83
CA ALA A 84 4.49 -5.53 6.69
C ALA A 84 3.51 -5.87 7.80
N VAL A 85 2.85 -4.85 8.34
CA VAL A 85 1.92 -5.03 9.45
C VAL A 85 0.55 -4.52 9.03
N ARG A 86 -0.47 -5.36 9.26
CA ARG A 86 -1.85 -4.97 9.05
C ARG A 86 -2.30 -4.01 10.15
N ARG A 87 -2.90 -2.91 9.75
CA ARG A 87 -3.42 -1.87 10.66
C ARG A 87 -4.91 -1.64 10.43
N LYS A 88 -5.57 -1.10 11.45
CA LYS A 88 -6.90 -0.51 11.30
C LYS A 88 -6.74 0.96 10.92
N ALA A 89 -7.60 1.47 10.05
CA ALA A 89 -7.55 2.88 9.63
C ALA A 89 -7.82 3.81 10.82
N SER A 90 -6.77 4.53 11.23
CA SER A 90 -6.82 5.61 12.21
C SER A 90 -7.60 6.82 11.67
N GLN A 91 -7.91 7.79 12.53
CA GLN A 91 -8.60 9.00 12.11
C GLN A 91 -7.78 9.80 11.08
N GLU A 92 -6.45 9.84 11.23
CA GLU A 92 -5.54 10.49 10.29
C GLU A 92 -5.60 9.85 8.90
N ILE A 93 -5.53 8.51 8.84
CA ILE A 93 -5.64 7.76 7.57
C ILE A 93 -7.00 8.00 6.92
N ARG A 94 -8.09 8.04 7.71
CA ARG A 94 -9.43 8.35 7.19
C ARG A 94 -9.50 9.75 6.59
N VAL A 95 -8.84 10.74 7.19
CA VAL A 95 -8.76 12.10 6.65
C VAL A 95 -7.98 12.11 5.33
N ILE A 96 -6.84 11.42 5.26
CA ILE A 96 -6.05 11.26 4.02
C ILE A 96 -6.92 10.65 2.90
N LEU A 97 -7.59 9.52 3.19
CA LEU A 97 -8.46 8.85 2.22
C LEU A 97 -9.64 9.73 1.79
N LYS A 98 -10.21 10.53 2.71
CA LYS A 98 -11.29 11.47 2.42
C LYS A 98 -10.82 12.61 1.51
N THR A 99 -9.61 13.14 1.71
CA THR A 99 -9.03 14.17 0.84
C THR A 99 -8.91 13.67 -0.61
N MET A 100 -8.68 12.37 -0.80
CA MET A 100 -8.54 11.76 -2.13
C MET A 100 -9.86 11.28 -2.74
N GLN A 101 -11.01 11.40 -2.07
CA GLN A 101 -12.28 10.78 -2.49
C GLN A 101 -12.76 11.19 -3.90
N SER A 102 -12.38 12.38 -4.37
CA SER A 102 -12.71 12.90 -5.69
C SER A 102 -11.82 12.34 -6.81
N MET A 103 -10.73 11.63 -6.48
CA MET A 103 -9.74 11.12 -7.42
C MET A 103 -9.87 9.60 -7.59
N THR A 104 -9.81 9.12 -8.83
CA THR A 104 -9.68 7.70 -9.17
C THR A 104 -8.22 7.28 -9.28
N VAL A 105 -7.46 8.06 -10.03
CA VAL A 105 -6.06 7.84 -10.35
C VAL A 105 -5.34 9.19 -10.21
N GLY A 106 -4.13 9.16 -9.66
CA GLY A 106 -3.30 10.35 -9.51
C GLY A 106 -2.16 10.11 -8.51
N ALA A 107 -1.04 10.79 -8.74
CA ALA A 107 0.08 10.86 -7.81
C ALA A 107 0.34 12.32 -7.44
N GLY A 108 0.81 12.56 -6.22
CA GLY A 108 1.07 13.92 -5.76
C GLY A 108 1.57 14.00 -4.32
N VAL A 109 1.66 15.23 -3.85
CA VAL A 109 2.01 15.56 -2.45
C VAL A 109 0.83 16.26 -1.79
N ILE A 110 0.51 15.86 -0.57
CA ILE A 110 -0.43 16.56 0.30
C ILE A 110 0.41 17.35 1.31
N PRO A 111 0.34 18.69 1.29
CA PRO A 111 1.05 19.53 2.23
C PRO A 111 0.64 19.23 3.68
N SER A 112 1.63 19.24 4.56
CA SER A 112 1.45 19.10 5.99
C SER A 112 0.62 20.28 6.53
N GLY A 113 -0.57 20.02 7.07
CA GLY A 113 -1.48 21.06 7.57
C GLY A 113 -2.93 20.93 7.12
N PHE A 114 -3.25 19.97 6.26
CA PHE A 114 -4.65 19.65 5.93
C PHE A 114 -5.35 19.03 7.15
N GLY A 115 -5.99 19.88 7.97
CA GLY A 115 -6.84 19.48 9.10
C GLY A 115 -6.22 19.54 10.50
N SER A 116 -4.97 20.00 10.68
CA SER A 116 -4.38 20.23 12.01
C SER A 116 -3.90 21.67 12.15
N LYS A 117 -4.61 22.45 12.97
CA LYS A 117 -4.14 23.74 13.51
C LYS A 117 -3.15 23.46 14.65
N SER A 118 -1.92 23.07 14.34
CA SER A 118 -0.84 23.17 15.33
C SER A 118 0.49 23.47 14.64
N GLY A 119 1.02 24.65 14.94
CA GLY A 119 2.31 25.13 14.49
C GLY A 119 3.43 24.46 15.27
N SER A 120 3.86 23.29 14.81
CA SER A 120 5.13 22.69 15.23
C SER A 120 5.91 22.31 13.97
N GLY A 121 7.04 22.99 13.76
CA GLY A 121 7.92 22.76 12.61
C GLY A 121 8.36 21.30 12.51
N GLY A 122 8.32 20.77 11.28
CA GLY A 122 8.95 19.49 10.93
C GLY A 122 8.03 18.38 10.41
N CYS A 123 6.72 18.60 10.26
CA CYS A 123 5.87 17.55 9.69
C CYS A 123 6.09 17.46 8.17
N GLU A 124 6.67 16.36 7.69
CA GLU A 124 7.05 16.17 6.29
C GLU A 124 5.84 15.98 5.35
N GLU A 125 5.97 16.48 4.12
CA GLU A 125 4.95 16.33 3.05
C GLU A 125 4.57 14.87 2.82
N LEU A 126 3.27 14.60 2.69
CA LEU A 126 2.76 13.26 2.45
C LEU A 126 2.71 13.00 0.93
N MET A 127 3.54 12.09 0.45
CA MET A 127 3.45 11.61 -0.93
C MET A 127 2.36 10.56 -1.04
N TYR A 128 1.66 10.54 -2.18
CA TYR A 128 0.70 9.50 -2.48
C TYR A 128 0.68 9.14 -3.97
N MET A 129 0.26 7.92 -4.25
CA MET A 129 -0.08 7.40 -5.57
C MET A 129 -1.35 6.58 -5.42
N ARG A 130 -2.43 7.03 -6.04
CA ARG A 130 -3.71 6.35 -6.13
C ARG A 130 -3.90 5.84 -7.55
N ALA A 131 -4.30 4.59 -7.70
CA ALA A 131 -4.54 4.00 -9.01
C ALA A 131 -5.53 2.84 -8.93
N ASN A 132 -5.96 2.38 -10.09
CA ASN A 132 -6.69 1.13 -10.22
C ASN A 132 -5.71 -0.04 -10.23
N TYR A 133 -6.08 -1.12 -9.54
CA TYR A 133 -5.33 -2.36 -9.53
C TYR A 133 -6.22 -3.49 -10.03
N GLU A 134 -5.65 -4.33 -10.87
CA GLU A 134 -6.19 -5.65 -11.13
C GLU A 134 -5.96 -6.49 -9.88
N PHE A 135 -7.06 -7.00 -9.31
CA PHE A 135 -7.03 -7.87 -8.13
C PHE A 135 -7.28 -9.29 -8.60
N VAL A 136 -6.29 -10.16 -8.41
CA VAL A 136 -6.32 -11.54 -8.84
C VAL A 136 -6.25 -12.44 -7.62
N VAL A 137 -7.17 -13.40 -7.55
CA VAL A 137 -7.21 -14.42 -6.49
C VAL A 137 -6.68 -15.72 -7.09
N GLY A 138 -5.46 -16.10 -6.72
CA GLY A 138 -4.83 -17.34 -7.15
C GLY A 138 -5.25 -18.57 -6.32
N GLY A 139 -5.92 -18.33 -5.19
CA GLY A 139 -6.45 -19.36 -4.30
C GLY A 139 -6.69 -18.80 -2.89
N PRO A 140 -7.01 -19.66 -1.90
CA PRO A 140 -7.15 -19.23 -0.50
C PRO A 140 -5.82 -18.76 0.13
N ASP A 141 -4.70 -19.15 -0.48
CA ASP A 141 -3.34 -18.89 -0.01
C ASP A 141 -2.60 -17.84 -0.84
N SER A 142 -3.21 -17.33 -1.94
CA SER A 142 -2.54 -16.39 -2.84
C SER A 142 -3.49 -15.34 -3.42
N GLU A 143 -3.15 -14.08 -3.22
CA GLU A 143 -3.81 -12.90 -3.78
C GLU A 143 -2.75 -11.95 -4.36
N SER A 144 -3.07 -11.25 -5.45
CA SER A 144 -2.18 -10.26 -6.04
C SER A 144 -2.90 -9.01 -6.53
N PHE A 145 -2.18 -7.89 -6.48
CA PHE A 145 -2.61 -6.58 -6.93
C PHE A 145 -1.63 -6.07 -7.97
N HIS A 146 -2.08 -5.91 -9.21
CA HIS A 146 -1.26 -5.42 -10.32
C HIS A 146 -1.72 -4.02 -10.71
N LEU A 147 -0.81 -3.05 -10.71
CA LEU A 147 -1.11 -1.67 -11.10
C LEU A 147 -1.61 -1.64 -12.55
N ILE A 148 -2.77 -1.04 -12.78
CA ILE A 148 -3.30 -0.76 -14.12
C ILE A 148 -2.82 0.62 -14.51
N ASN A 149 -1.88 0.68 -15.47
CA ASN A 149 -1.40 1.94 -16.00
C ASN A 149 -2.44 2.54 -16.97
N PRO A 150 -2.95 3.76 -16.72
CA PRO A 150 -3.91 4.39 -17.62
C PRO A 150 -3.29 4.81 -18.97
N ASP A 151 -1.98 5.05 -19.00
CA ASP A 151 -1.26 5.63 -20.14
C ASP A 151 -0.43 4.61 -20.94
N ASP A 152 -0.63 3.32 -20.69
CA ASP A 152 0.06 2.19 -21.36
C ASP A 152 1.59 2.36 -21.44
N CYS A 153 2.19 3.07 -20.47
CA CYS A 153 3.62 3.29 -20.40
C CYS A 153 4.30 1.98 -19.99
N PRO A 154 5.09 1.33 -20.87
CA PRO A 154 5.63 -0.01 -20.65
C PRO A 154 6.77 -0.05 -19.61
N GLY A 155 7.03 1.07 -18.93
CA GLY A 155 8.21 1.26 -18.09
C GLY A 155 7.95 1.23 -16.60
N GLN A 156 6.69 1.20 -16.12
CA GLN A 156 6.40 1.22 -14.67
C GLN A 156 5.40 0.12 -14.29
N GLU A 157 5.93 -1.03 -13.88
CA GLU A 157 5.15 -2.15 -13.38
C GLU A 157 5.27 -2.23 -11.86
N LEU A 158 4.14 -2.10 -11.16
CA LEU A 158 4.06 -2.36 -9.73
C LEU A 158 3.10 -3.52 -9.48
N SER A 159 3.57 -4.52 -8.75
CA SER A 159 2.75 -5.63 -8.29
C SER A 159 2.98 -5.93 -6.82
N ILE A 160 1.90 -6.21 -6.09
CA ILE A 160 1.94 -6.59 -4.67
C ILE A 160 1.29 -7.96 -4.53
N PHE A 161 2.00 -8.90 -3.93
CA PHE A 161 1.57 -10.29 -3.75
C PHE A 161 1.39 -10.58 -2.26
N LEU A 162 0.30 -11.23 -1.90
CA LEU A 162 0.04 -11.77 -0.57
C LEU A 162 0.02 -13.30 -0.71
N MET A 163 0.95 -13.97 -0.04
CA MET A 163 1.11 -15.42 -0.15
C MET A 163 1.27 -16.06 1.22
N ARG A 164 0.65 -17.22 1.40
CA ARG A 164 0.92 -18.10 2.53
C ARG A 164 1.97 -19.14 2.12
N SER A 165 3.13 -19.11 2.76
CA SER A 165 4.14 -20.15 2.56
C SER A 165 3.77 -21.38 3.39
N ARG A 166 3.77 -22.54 2.74
CA ARG A 166 3.58 -23.85 3.36
C ARG A 166 4.87 -24.32 4.03
#